data_AF-A0A1D7XPQ9-F1
#
_entry.id   AF-A0A1D7XPQ9-F1
#
_cell.length_a   1.000
_cell.length_b   1.000
_cell.length_c   1.000
_cell.angle_alpha   90.00
_cell.angle_beta   90.00
_cell.angle_gamma   90.00
#
_symmetry.space_group_name_H-M   'P 1'
#
loop_
_entity.id
_entity.type
_entity.pdbx_description
1 polymer ?
#
loop_
_entity_poly.entity_id
_entity_poly.type
_entity_poly.pdbx_seq_one_letter_code
_entity_poly.pdbx_strand_id
1 'polypeptide(L)'
;MYFIAQSFANLFKPRLSFKIYILGVIFGGLAFVFVSMLIPDLLRINGPLVGASAGVRACILFLCVYWPNKPIGFFSFRFPLKYLGIAMVLLDLPGLMSLNSGGTVAHIGGYLSGFLYAKQLKIGKDLGSFLDVVLDYLKSVNKLKTVHKSKSPTMGGKQKKEFNAFPQQKQIDLILDKISKSGYDSLTQAEKDFLFRAGKK
;
A
#
# COMPACT_ATOMS: atom_id res chain seq x y z
N MET A 1 -1.14 15.93 0.09
CA MET A 1 -1.23 14.57 -0.48
C MET A 1 -2.65 14.12 -0.82
N TYR A 2 -3.66 14.43 0.00
CA TYR A 2 -5.05 13.96 -0.22
C TYR A 2 -5.61 14.29 -1.62
N PHE A 3 -5.49 15.53 -2.10
CA PHE A 3 -6.00 15.93 -3.43
C PHE A 3 -5.35 15.18 -4.60
N ILE A 4 -4.03 14.97 -4.54
CA ILE A 4 -3.27 14.23 -5.55
C ILE A 4 -3.63 12.75 -5.50
N ALA A 5 -3.74 12.18 -4.29
CA ALA A 5 -4.13 10.79 -4.10
C ALA A 5 -5.56 10.54 -4.59
N GLN A 6 -6.51 11.45 -4.33
CA GLN A 6 -7.88 11.38 -4.84
C GLN A 6 -7.92 11.54 -6.36
N SER A 7 -7.14 12.48 -6.91
CA SER A 7 -7.01 12.65 -8.35
C SER A 7 -6.48 11.38 -9.01
N PHE A 8 -5.44 10.77 -8.45
CA PHE A 8 -4.92 9.48 -8.93
C PHE A 8 -5.94 8.36 -8.78
N ALA A 9 -6.60 8.22 -7.64
CA ALA A 9 -7.57 7.15 -7.38
C ALA A 9 -8.79 7.23 -8.31
N ASN A 10 -9.23 8.44 -8.66
CA ASN A 10 -10.38 8.65 -9.54
C ASN A 10 -10.03 8.44 -11.02
N LEU A 11 -8.75 8.54 -11.38
CA LEU A 11 -8.33 8.62 -12.78
C LEU A 11 -7.49 7.43 -13.24
N PHE A 12 -6.81 6.77 -12.32
CA PHE A 12 -5.89 5.69 -12.59
C PHE A 12 -6.08 4.54 -11.61
N LYS A 13 -5.76 3.33 -12.08
CA LYS A 13 -5.70 2.16 -11.20
C LYS A 13 -4.64 2.41 -10.11
N PRO A 14 -4.89 2.06 -8.83
CA PRO A 14 -3.90 2.22 -7.74
C PRO A 14 -2.54 1.61 -8.06
N ARG A 15 -2.54 0.53 -8.85
CA ARG A 15 -1.36 -0.18 -9.33
C ARG A 15 -0.45 0.72 -10.18
N LEU A 16 -1.00 1.58 -11.04
CA LEU A 16 -0.21 2.50 -11.85
C LEU A 16 0.48 3.56 -10.99
N SER A 17 -0.25 4.16 -10.03
CA SER A 17 0.33 5.13 -9.09
C SER A 17 1.48 4.53 -8.30
N PHE A 18 1.35 3.28 -7.87
CA PHE A 18 2.40 2.55 -7.17
C PHE A 18 3.64 2.34 -8.06
N LYS A 19 3.46 1.94 -9.33
CA LYS A 19 4.57 1.78 -10.28
C LYS A 19 5.35 3.07 -10.50
N ILE A 20 4.62 4.19 -10.72
CA ILE A 20 5.24 5.51 -10.90
C ILE A 20 5.99 5.92 -9.63
N TYR A 21 5.40 5.70 -8.46
CA TYR A 21 6.03 6.01 -7.18
C TYR A 21 7.34 5.24 -6.98
N ILE A 22 7.34 3.91 -7.19
CA ILE A 22 8.53 3.07 -7.04
C ILE A 22 9.62 3.46 -8.05
N LEU A 23 9.26 3.66 -9.31
CA LEU A 23 10.22 4.15 -10.31
C LEU A 23 10.78 5.53 -9.95
N GLY A 24 9.95 6.42 -9.39
CA GLY A 24 10.41 7.72 -8.91
C GLY A 24 11.45 7.61 -7.79
N VAL A 25 11.25 6.68 -6.84
CA VAL A 25 12.24 6.41 -5.78
C VAL A 25 13.53 5.84 -6.37
N ILE A 26 13.44 4.86 -7.28
CA ILE A 26 14.61 4.25 -7.95
C ILE A 26 15.40 5.30 -8.73
N PHE A 27 14.74 6.06 -9.60
CA PHE A 27 15.39 7.11 -10.39
C PHE A 27 15.95 8.25 -9.52
N GLY A 28 15.28 8.59 -8.42
CA GLY A 28 15.81 9.55 -7.45
C GLY A 28 17.11 9.06 -6.82
N GLY A 29 17.16 7.80 -6.38
CA GLY A 29 18.39 7.19 -5.87
C GLY A 29 19.50 7.10 -6.92
N LEU A 30 19.17 6.69 -8.14
CA LEU A 30 20.12 6.64 -9.25
C LEU A 30 20.67 8.02 -9.61
N ALA A 31 19.83 9.06 -9.64
CA ALA A 31 20.26 10.43 -9.89
C ALA A 31 21.24 10.91 -8.82
N PHE A 32 20.95 10.63 -7.54
CA PHE A 32 21.86 10.95 -6.44
C PHE A 32 23.21 10.25 -6.61
N VAL A 33 23.23 8.94 -6.87
CA VAL A 33 24.48 8.19 -7.08
C VAL A 33 25.24 8.75 -8.28
N PHE A 34 24.57 8.95 -9.42
CA PHE A 34 25.19 9.46 -10.63
C PHE A 34 25.82 10.85 -10.43
N VAL A 35 25.12 11.78 -9.79
CA VAL A 35 25.66 13.11 -9.49
C VAL A 35 26.78 13.03 -8.47
N SER A 36 26.68 12.17 -7.45
CA SER A 36 27.74 11.98 -6.46
C SER A 36 29.04 11.49 -7.07
N MET A 37 28.97 10.73 -8.16
CA MET A 37 30.13 10.23 -8.90
C MET A 37 30.71 11.27 -9.87
N LEU A 38 29.87 12.09 -10.51
CA LEU A 38 30.34 13.06 -11.53
C LEU A 38 30.74 14.42 -10.95
N ILE A 39 30.01 14.89 -9.95
CA ILE A 39 30.17 16.25 -9.38
C ILE A 39 30.04 16.15 -7.85
N PRO A 40 31.04 15.58 -7.16
CA PRO A 40 30.98 15.39 -5.71
C PRO A 40 30.79 16.70 -4.94
N ASP A 41 31.39 17.81 -5.41
CA ASP A 41 31.30 19.13 -4.77
C ASP A 41 29.89 19.74 -4.78
N LEU A 42 29.02 19.30 -5.70
CA LEU A 42 27.62 19.73 -5.75
C LEU A 42 26.81 19.15 -4.58
N LEU A 43 27.20 17.97 -4.13
CA LEU A 43 26.55 17.30 -3.02
C LEU A 43 27.30 17.64 -1.74
N ARG A 44 26.73 18.56 -0.95
CA ARG A 44 27.20 18.81 0.42
C ARG A 44 26.73 17.66 1.31
N ILE A 45 27.32 16.47 1.11
CA ILE A 45 26.89 15.21 1.72
C ILE A 45 27.14 15.28 3.22
N ASN A 46 26.10 15.61 3.99
CA ASN A 46 26.10 15.63 5.45
C ASN A 46 25.15 14.56 6.03
N GLY A 47 25.06 13.40 5.39
CA GLY A 47 24.25 12.28 5.89
C GLY A 47 23.69 11.36 4.80
N PRO A 48 23.04 10.25 5.20
CA PRO A 48 22.44 9.31 4.26
C PRO A 48 21.26 9.93 3.51
N LEU A 49 21.14 9.63 2.22
CA LEU A 49 19.96 9.97 1.43
C LEU A 49 18.79 9.08 1.85
N VAL A 50 17.78 9.67 2.49
CA VAL A 50 16.56 8.98 2.89
C VAL A 50 15.36 9.80 2.42
N GLY A 51 14.44 9.19 1.66
CA GLY A 51 13.23 9.91 1.29
C GLY A 51 12.29 9.22 0.31
N ALA A 52 11.04 9.02 0.75
CA ALA A 52 9.87 8.70 -0.07
C ALA A 52 9.49 9.80 -1.08
N SER A 53 10.01 11.01 -0.87
CA SER A 53 9.53 12.24 -1.52
C SER A 53 9.86 12.33 -3.01
N ALA A 54 10.87 11.61 -3.50
CA ALA A 54 11.15 11.47 -4.93
C ALA A 54 10.03 10.73 -5.67
N GLY A 55 9.50 9.65 -5.09
CA GLY A 55 8.36 8.91 -5.62
C GLY A 55 7.09 9.77 -5.69
N VAL A 56 6.86 10.61 -4.68
CA VAL A 56 5.72 11.52 -4.67
C VAL A 56 5.83 12.57 -5.79
N ARG A 57 7.01 13.16 -5.97
CA ARG A 57 7.29 14.12 -7.04
C ARG A 57 7.10 13.50 -8.42
N ALA A 58 7.51 12.24 -8.61
CA ALA A 58 7.25 11.49 -9.83
C ALA A 58 5.74 11.38 -10.11
N CYS A 59 4.93 11.01 -9.11
CA CYS A 59 3.48 10.94 -9.26
C CYS A 59 2.87 12.30 -9.63
N ILE A 60 3.24 13.38 -8.93
CA ILE A 60 2.66 14.71 -9.19
C ILE A 60 3.03 15.18 -10.59
N LEU A 61 4.30 15.08 -10.96
CA LEU A 61 4.74 15.54 -12.27
C LEU A 61 4.16 14.67 -13.39
N PHE A 62 4.07 13.35 -13.19
CA PHE A 62 3.36 12.48 -14.11
C PHE A 62 1.95 13.00 -14.40
N LEU A 63 1.18 13.33 -13.37
CA LEU A 63 -0.18 13.82 -13.54
C LEU A 63 -0.22 15.17 -14.28
N CYS A 64 0.70 16.08 -13.94
CA CYS A 64 0.84 17.39 -14.57
C CYS A 64 1.19 17.29 -16.07
N VAL A 65 2.01 16.31 -16.45
CA VAL A 65 2.41 16.09 -17.84
C VAL A 65 1.35 15.30 -18.61
N TYR A 66 0.68 14.35 -17.95
CA TYR A 66 -0.34 13.51 -18.57
C TYR A 66 -1.59 14.31 -18.91
N TRP A 67 -2.07 15.15 -17.98
CA TRP A 67 -3.21 16.06 -18.19
C TRP A 67 -2.88 17.52 -17.89
N PRO A 68 -2.11 18.19 -18.76
CA PRO A 68 -1.59 19.53 -18.49
C PRO A 68 -2.68 20.60 -18.41
N ASN A 69 -3.77 20.44 -19.15
CA ASN A 69 -4.85 21.41 -19.25
C ASN A 69 -6.02 21.11 -18.29
N LYS A 70 -5.91 20.08 -17.44
CA LYS A 70 -6.96 19.81 -16.44
C LYS A 70 -7.01 20.96 -15.45
N PRO A 71 -8.15 21.65 -15.29
CA PRO A 71 -8.26 22.74 -14.34
C PRO A 71 -8.23 22.19 -12.92
N ILE A 72 -7.40 22.79 -12.08
CA ILE A 72 -7.41 22.59 -10.63
C ILE A 72 -7.77 23.90 -9.94
N GLY A 73 -8.58 23.80 -8.89
CA GLY A 73 -9.01 24.94 -8.10
C GLY A 73 -8.17 25.06 -6.84
N PHE A 74 -7.68 26.26 -6.55
CA PHE A 74 -7.26 26.63 -5.21
C PHE A 74 -8.14 27.79 -4.75
N PHE A 75 -9.00 27.51 -3.76
CA PHE A 75 -10.03 28.44 -3.31
C PHE A 75 -10.92 28.91 -4.49
N SER A 76 -10.90 30.20 -4.85
CA SER A 76 -11.69 30.76 -5.96
C SER A 76 -10.98 30.75 -7.32
N PHE A 77 -9.67 30.51 -7.35
CA PHE A 77 -8.88 30.55 -8.60
C PHE A 77 -8.79 29.16 -9.24
N ARG A 78 -8.99 29.10 -10.55
CA ARG A 78 -8.80 27.89 -11.35
C ARG A 78 -7.63 28.08 -12.31
N PHE A 79 -6.70 27.14 -12.31
CA PHE A 79 -5.56 27.15 -13.22
C PHE A 79 -5.24 25.74 -13.74
N PRO A 80 -4.65 25.63 -14.95
CA PRO A 80 -4.17 24.37 -15.50
C PRO A 80 -3.18 23.64 -14.58
N LEU A 81 -3.36 22.32 -14.44
CA LEU A 81 -2.52 21.47 -13.59
C LEU A 81 -1.02 21.55 -13.93
N LYS A 82 -0.65 21.79 -15.19
CA LYS A 82 0.76 21.95 -15.60
C LYS A 82 1.53 22.98 -14.76
N TYR A 83 0.87 24.04 -14.30
CA TYR A 83 1.52 25.09 -13.51
C TYR A 83 1.93 24.62 -12.12
N LEU A 84 1.23 23.64 -11.54
CA LEU A 84 1.66 22.99 -10.30
C LEU A 84 3.00 22.28 -10.49
N GLY A 85 3.11 21.48 -11.56
CA GLY A 85 4.35 20.76 -11.88
C GLY A 85 5.53 21.71 -12.16
N ILE A 86 5.28 22.78 -12.93
CA ILE A 86 6.29 23.81 -13.23
C ILE A 86 6.74 24.49 -11.93
N ALA A 87 5.80 24.95 -11.10
CA ALA A 87 6.12 25.60 -9.83
C ALA A 87 6.92 24.68 -8.90
N MET A 88 6.54 23.41 -8.79
CA MET A 88 7.26 22.43 -7.96
C MET A 88 8.71 22.22 -8.40
N VAL A 89 8.95 22.08 -9.71
CA VAL A 89 10.32 21.93 -10.24
C VAL A 89 11.13 23.19 -9.96
N LEU A 90 10.57 24.37 -10.25
CA LEU A 90 11.26 25.65 -10.04
C LEU A 90 11.58 25.91 -8.56
N LEU A 91 10.66 25.60 -7.66
CA LEU A 91 10.83 25.78 -6.21
C LEU A 91 11.87 24.82 -5.62
N ASP A 92 12.11 23.66 -6.24
CA ASP A 92 13.15 22.74 -5.77
C ASP A 92 14.56 23.15 -6.22
N LEU A 93 14.72 23.92 -7.32
CA LEU A 93 16.04 24.28 -7.87
C LEU A 93 16.99 24.96 -6.87
N PRO A 94 16.57 25.94 -6.05
CA PRO A 94 17.44 26.53 -5.03
C PRO A 94 17.99 25.51 -4.03
N GLY A 95 17.30 24.38 -3.84
CA GLY A 95 17.72 23.29 -2.97
C GLY A 95 19.05 22.66 -3.38
N LEU A 96 19.46 22.76 -4.66
CA LEU A 96 20.76 22.29 -5.15
C LEU A 96 21.95 23.01 -4.49
N MET A 97 21.75 24.24 -4.02
CA MET A 97 22.79 25.01 -3.32
C MET A 97 22.69 24.93 -1.79
N SER A 98 21.70 24.19 -1.28
CA SER A 98 21.44 24.04 0.15
C SER A 98 22.23 22.88 0.77
N LEU A 99 22.15 22.74 2.10
CA LEU A 99 22.68 21.57 2.83
C LEU A 99 21.96 20.26 2.48
N ASN A 100 20.81 20.33 1.79
CA ASN A 100 20.02 19.18 1.34
C ASN A 100 20.10 18.98 -0.17
N SER A 101 21.21 19.37 -0.81
CA SER A 101 21.37 19.26 -2.27
C SER A 101 21.21 17.83 -2.78
N GLY A 102 21.62 16.82 -1.98
CA GLY A 102 21.38 15.41 -2.28
C GLY A 102 19.90 15.04 -2.38
N GLY A 103 19.07 15.55 -1.46
CA GLY A 103 17.62 15.38 -1.51
C GLY A 103 17.02 16.02 -2.75
N THR A 104 17.44 17.23 -3.10
CA THR A 104 16.99 17.93 -4.31
C THR A 104 17.40 17.20 -5.59
N VAL A 105 18.60 16.63 -5.67
CA VAL A 105 19.00 15.79 -6.82
C VAL A 105 18.09 14.57 -6.94
N ALA A 106 17.76 13.92 -5.82
CA ALA A 106 16.80 12.81 -5.83
C ALA A 106 15.40 13.26 -6.28
N HIS A 107 14.97 14.47 -5.92
CA HIS A 107 13.73 15.08 -6.39
C HIS A 107 13.72 15.27 -7.90
N ILE A 108 14.83 15.76 -8.47
CA ILE A 108 15.02 15.91 -9.91
C ILE A 108 14.95 14.55 -10.62
N GLY A 109 15.57 13.51 -10.06
CA GLY A 109 15.43 12.14 -10.57
C GLY A 109 13.96 11.65 -10.57
N GLY A 110 13.22 11.94 -9.50
CA GLY A 110 11.78 11.67 -9.42
C GLY A 110 10.97 12.42 -10.49
N TYR A 111 11.24 13.72 -10.68
CA TYR A 111 10.63 14.52 -11.74
C TYR A 111 10.90 13.94 -13.13
N LEU A 112 12.17 13.64 -13.43
CA LEU A 112 12.54 13.05 -14.71
C LEU A 112 11.79 11.74 -14.97
N SER A 113 11.73 10.86 -13.97
CA SER A 113 10.98 9.59 -14.06
C SER A 113 9.49 9.81 -14.36
N GLY A 114 8.83 10.70 -13.60
CA GLY A 114 7.41 11.01 -13.80
C GLY A 114 7.11 11.60 -15.19
N PHE A 115 7.97 12.48 -15.68
CA PHE A 115 7.86 13.07 -17.02
C PHE A 115 8.00 12.02 -18.12
N LEU A 116 9.03 11.17 -18.04
CA LEU A 116 9.28 10.11 -19.02
C LEU A 116 8.14 9.11 -19.05
N TYR A 117 7.66 8.67 -17.87
CA TYR A 117 6.52 7.76 -17.77
C TYR A 117 5.27 8.39 -18.40
N ALA A 118 4.95 9.65 -18.08
CA ALA A 118 3.77 10.30 -18.64
C ALA A 118 3.83 10.38 -20.17
N LYS A 119 4.98 10.74 -20.76
CA LYS A 119 5.16 10.74 -22.21
C LYS A 119 5.01 9.35 -22.82
N GLN A 120 5.63 8.35 -22.19
CA GLN A 120 5.66 6.99 -22.72
C GLN A 120 4.29 6.32 -22.65
N LEU A 121 3.52 6.60 -21.59
CA LEU A 121 2.17 6.08 -21.41
C LEU A 121 1.18 6.72 -22.38
N LYS A 122 1.35 8.01 -22.75
CA LYS A 122 0.51 8.65 -23.78
C LYS A 122 0.59 7.96 -25.14
N ILE A 123 1.74 7.36 -25.46
CA ILE A 123 1.93 6.58 -26.69
C ILE A 123 1.71 5.07 -26.45
N GLY A 124 1.04 4.71 -25.36
CA GLY A 124 0.56 3.36 -25.07
C GLY A 124 1.61 2.39 -24.50
N LYS A 125 2.85 2.81 -24.21
CA LYS A 125 3.83 1.91 -23.57
C LYS A 125 3.92 2.16 -22.07
N ASP A 126 3.84 1.08 -21.30
CA ASP A 126 3.92 1.11 -19.85
C ASP A 126 5.35 0.75 -19.38
N LEU A 127 6.14 1.77 -18.99
CA LEU A 127 7.52 1.60 -18.51
C LEU A 127 7.61 0.73 -17.25
N GLY A 128 6.57 0.73 -16.43
CA GLY A 128 6.54 -0.01 -15.17
C GLY A 128 6.03 -1.44 -15.31
N SER A 129 5.76 -1.93 -16.52
CA SER A 129 5.19 -3.28 -16.73
C SER A 129 6.00 -4.40 -16.07
N PHE A 130 7.33 -4.27 -15.99
CA PHE A 130 8.18 -5.22 -15.26
C PHE A 130 7.86 -5.30 -13.75
N LEU A 131 7.41 -4.20 -13.14
CA LEU A 131 6.98 -4.18 -11.75
C LEU A 131 5.69 -4.96 -11.54
N ASP A 132 4.88 -5.15 -12.58
CA ASP A 132 3.67 -5.96 -12.45
C ASP A 132 4.04 -7.43 -12.16
N VAL A 133 5.08 -7.95 -12.82
CA VAL A 133 5.62 -9.30 -12.56
C VAL A 133 6.11 -9.43 -11.13
N VAL A 134 6.87 -8.44 -10.65
CA VAL A 134 7.38 -8.42 -9.26
C VAL A 134 6.24 -8.37 -8.25
N LEU A 135 5.24 -7.52 -8.49
CA LEU A 135 4.08 -7.38 -7.62
C LEU A 135 3.23 -8.64 -7.56
N ASP A 136 3.02 -9.30 -8.70
CA ASP A 136 2.25 -10.54 -8.75
C ASP A 136 3.01 -11.70 -8.10
N TYR A 137 4.33 -11.75 -8.27
CA TYR A 137 5.19 -12.69 -7.54
C TYR A 137 5.09 -12.47 -6.02
N LEU A 138 5.25 -11.22 -5.55
CA LEU A 138 5.16 -10.89 -4.13
C LEU A 138 3.79 -11.24 -3.54
N LYS A 139 2.70 -11.02 -4.28
CA LYS A 139 1.35 -11.45 -3.87
C LYS A 139 1.22 -12.97 -3.81
N SER A 140 1.85 -13.70 -4.74
CA SER A 140 1.83 -15.16 -4.76
C SER A 140 2.58 -15.75 -3.56
N VAL A 141 3.72 -15.15 -3.20
CA VAL A 141 4.50 -15.53 -2.00
C VAL A 141 3.77 -15.13 -0.72
N ASN A 142 3.11 -13.97 -0.73
CA ASN A 142 2.21 -13.52 0.33
C ASN A 142 0.77 -14.04 0.13
N LYS A 143 0.60 -15.28 -0.35
CA LYS A 143 -0.57 -16.07 0.09
C LYS A 143 -0.40 -16.26 1.59
N LEU A 144 -0.68 -15.20 2.35
CA LEU A 144 -1.10 -15.30 3.72
C LEU A 144 -2.08 -16.45 3.70
N LYS A 145 -1.77 -17.51 4.46
CA LYS A 145 -2.81 -18.44 4.87
C LYS A 145 -3.86 -17.53 5.49
N THR A 146 -4.86 -17.15 4.69
CA THR A 146 -6.18 -16.94 5.21
C THR A 146 -6.46 -18.28 5.83
N VAL A 147 -6.14 -18.39 7.12
CA VAL A 147 -6.99 -19.12 8.04
C VAL A 147 -8.33 -18.44 7.82
N HIS A 148 -9.03 -18.87 6.76
CA HIS A 148 -10.44 -19.11 6.90
C HIS A 148 -10.46 -19.79 8.26
N LYS A 149 -11.05 -19.13 9.26
CA LYS A 149 -11.70 -19.88 10.32
C LYS A 149 -12.64 -20.79 9.54
N SER A 150 -12.12 -21.94 9.10
CA SER A 150 -12.96 -23.06 8.80
C SER A 150 -13.74 -23.16 10.09
N LYS A 151 -15.05 -22.98 9.99
CA LYS A 151 -15.97 -23.61 10.91
C LYS A 151 -15.72 -25.12 10.76
N SER A 152 -14.59 -25.58 11.29
CA SER A 152 -14.22 -26.96 11.46
C SER A 152 -13.78 -27.05 12.92
N PRO A 153 -14.58 -27.72 13.75
CA PRO A 153 -14.37 -27.80 15.19
C PRO A 153 -13.27 -28.82 15.44
N THR A 154 -12.03 -28.38 15.46
CA THR A 154 -10.90 -29.21 15.90
C THR A 154 -10.11 -28.51 16.99
N MET A 155 -10.83 -28.20 18.07
CA MET A 155 -10.28 -28.22 19.42
C MET A 155 -10.93 -29.39 20.13
N GLY A 156 -10.13 -30.38 20.54
CA GLY A 156 -10.60 -31.47 21.39
C GLY A 156 -10.84 -32.80 20.67
N GLY A 157 -9.86 -33.28 19.92
CA GLY A 157 -9.65 -34.72 19.68
C GLY A 157 -9.29 -35.47 20.97
N LYS A 158 -10.04 -35.24 22.05
CA LYS A 158 -10.09 -36.07 23.25
C LYS A 158 -11.55 -36.45 23.47
N GLN A 159 -11.84 -37.64 22.95
CA GLN A 159 -12.83 -38.58 23.45
C GLN A 159 -14.30 -38.14 23.50
N LYS A 160 -15.05 -38.53 22.46
CA LYS A 160 -16.47 -38.93 22.57
C LYS A 160 -16.72 -39.91 23.74
N LYS A 161 -15.69 -40.63 24.20
CA LYS A 161 -15.73 -41.52 25.37
C LYS A 161 -15.65 -40.79 26.73
N GLU A 162 -14.98 -39.64 26.84
CA GLU A 162 -14.89 -38.86 28.09
C GLU A 162 -16.11 -37.96 28.30
N PHE A 163 -16.72 -37.43 27.21
CA PHE A 163 -17.90 -36.57 27.36
C PHE A 163 -19.05 -37.30 28.06
N ASN A 164 -19.30 -38.57 27.71
CA ASN A 164 -20.30 -39.41 28.38
C ASN A 164 -19.89 -39.94 29.76
N ALA A 165 -18.61 -39.80 30.14
CA ALA A 165 -18.12 -40.22 31.46
C ALA A 165 -18.33 -39.14 32.54
N PHE A 166 -18.64 -37.89 32.13
CA PHE A 166 -18.88 -36.81 33.08
C PHE A 166 -20.35 -36.75 33.52
N PRO A 167 -20.62 -36.36 34.79
CA PRO A 167 -21.97 -36.04 35.25
C PRO A 167 -22.65 -35.01 34.34
N GLN A 168 -23.97 -35.11 34.20
CA GLN A 168 -24.77 -34.31 33.28
C GLN A 168 -24.53 -32.79 33.43
N GLN A 169 -24.34 -32.31 34.65
CA GLN A 169 -24.06 -30.90 34.94
C GLN A 169 -22.74 -30.40 34.31
N LYS A 170 -21.69 -31.21 34.39
CA LYS A 170 -20.37 -30.84 33.87
C LYS A 170 -20.36 -30.82 32.33
N GLN A 171 -21.20 -31.62 31.69
CA GLN A 171 -21.41 -31.56 30.23
C GLN A 171 -22.10 -30.25 29.82
N ILE A 172 -23.06 -29.76 30.62
CA ILE A 172 -23.73 -28.48 30.40
C ILE A 172 -22.73 -27.33 30.52
N ASP A 173 -21.92 -27.31 31.58
CA ASP A 173 -20.92 -26.25 31.81
C ASP A 173 -19.90 -26.15 30.67
N LEU A 174 -19.44 -27.29 30.15
CA LEU A 174 -18.53 -27.33 28.99
C LEU A 174 -19.18 -26.76 27.72
N ILE A 175 -20.47 -27.04 27.51
CA ILE A 175 -21.24 -26.47 26.39
C ILE A 175 -21.41 -24.96 26.57
N LEU A 176 -21.75 -24.50 27.78
CA LEU A 176 -21.90 -23.07 28.08
C LEU A 176 -20.58 -22.30 27.92
N ASP A 177 -19.45 -22.84 28.35
CA ASP A 177 -18.12 -22.24 28.15
C ASP A 177 -17.76 -22.14 26.65
N LYS A 178 -18.13 -23.16 25.86
CA LYS A 178 -17.96 -23.16 24.40
C LYS A 178 -18.82 -22.10 23.72
N ILE A 179 -20.08 -21.94 24.14
CA ILE A 179 -20.96 -20.85 23.67
C ILE A 179 -20.37 -19.49 24.04
N SER A 180 -19.90 -19.31 25.28
CA SER A 180 -19.30 -18.05 25.75
C SER A 180 -18.09 -17.64 24.92
N LYS A 181 -17.20 -18.60 24.58
CA LYS A 181 -15.97 -18.33 23.82
C LYS A 181 -16.16 -18.19 22.32
N SER A 182 -17.07 -18.96 21.73
CA SER A 182 -17.14 -19.15 20.27
C SER A 182 -18.54 -18.97 19.66
N GLY A 183 -19.55 -18.65 20.47
CA GLY A 183 -20.94 -18.47 20.06
C GLY A 183 -21.72 -19.78 19.89
N TYR A 184 -23.06 -19.69 19.86
CA TYR A 184 -23.98 -20.84 19.76
C TYR A 184 -23.77 -21.68 18.50
N ASP A 185 -23.35 -21.04 17.40
CA ASP A 185 -23.09 -21.70 16.12
C ASP A 185 -21.86 -22.63 16.13
N SER A 186 -21.05 -22.57 17.19
CA SER A 186 -19.89 -23.45 17.36
C SER A 186 -20.24 -24.84 17.88
N LEU A 187 -21.50 -25.07 18.28
CA LEU A 187 -21.98 -26.35 18.76
C LEU A 187 -22.24 -27.34 17.62
N THR A 188 -21.87 -28.60 17.86
CA THR A 188 -22.26 -29.74 17.03
C THR A 188 -23.75 -30.04 17.22
N GLN A 189 -24.37 -30.74 16.26
CA GLN A 189 -25.79 -31.09 16.35
C GLN A 189 -26.11 -31.90 17.62
N ALA A 190 -25.24 -32.83 18.00
CA ALA A 190 -25.40 -33.61 19.23
C ALA A 190 -25.33 -32.75 20.51
N GLU A 191 -24.47 -31.75 20.56
CA GLU A 191 -24.38 -30.80 21.69
C GLU A 191 -25.63 -29.91 21.76
N LYS A 192 -26.15 -29.47 20.60
CA LYS A 192 -27.42 -28.70 20.53
C LYS A 192 -28.60 -29.51 21.02
N ASP A 193 -28.73 -30.75 20.56
CA ASP A 193 -29.83 -31.65 20.95
C ASP A 193 -29.74 -32.04 22.45
N PHE A 194 -28.53 -32.16 22.99
CA PHE A 194 -28.31 -32.36 24.42
C PHE A 194 -28.75 -31.14 25.24
N LEU A 195 -28.31 -29.93 24.87
CA LEU A 195 -28.68 -28.69 25.56
C LEU A 195 -30.19 -28.45 25.53
N PHE A 196 -30.84 -28.73 24.40
CA PHE A 196 -32.29 -28.60 24.25
C PHE A 196 -33.07 -29.55 25.18
N ARG A 197 -32.59 -30.80 25.36
CA ARG A 197 -33.20 -31.75 26.29
C ARG A 197 -32.95 -31.37 27.74
N ALA A 198 -31.78 -30.83 28.06
CA ALA A 198 -31.44 -30.38 29.40
C ALA A 198 -32.32 -29.19 29.86
N GLY A 199 -32.66 -28.26 28.95
CA GLY A 199 -33.53 -27.11 29.24
C GLY A 199 -35.04 -27.39 29.24
N LYS A 200 -35.46 -28.63 28.98
CA LYS A 200 -36.88 -29.06 29.00
C LYS A 200 -37.30 -29.77 30.29
N LYS A 201 -36.38 -29.93 31.24
CA LYS A 201 -36.67 -30.35 32.62
C LYS A 201 -36.70 -29.11 33.50
#